data_AF-A0A0R1JZV4-F1
#
_entry.id   AF-A0A0R1JZV4-F1
#
_cell.length_a   1.000
_cell.length_b   1.000
_cell.length_c   1.000
_cell.angle_alpha   90.00
_cell.angle_beta   90.00
_cell.angle_gamma   90.00
#
_symmetry.space_group_name_H-M   'P 1'
#
loop_
_entity.id
_entity.type
_entity.pdbx_description
1 polymer ?
#
loop_
_entity_poly.entity_id
_entity_poly.type
_entity_poly.pdbx_seq_one_letter_code
_entity_poly.pdbx_strand_id
1 'polypeptide(L)'
;MLGLNIAVFILTTGLVVTTVARLPQPVNLVVAGLITLFLFVVNQRLDGPSGFTIGLLVWSLALTAGLGGYRWYRRAQRRRRPRR
;
A
#
# COMPACT_ATOMS: atom_id res chain seq x y z
N MET A 1 -10.69 -17.12 13.23
CA MET A 1 -9.48 -16.33 12.91
C MET A 1 -9.50 -15.77 11.48
N LEU A 2 -10.01 -16.50 10.48
CA LEU A 2 -10.03 -16.05 9.07
C LEU A 2 -10.77 -14.71 8.83
N GLY A 3 -11.89 -14.47 9.53
CA GLY A 3 -12.64 -13.21 9.41
C GLY A 3 -11.89 -11.97 9.92
N LEU A 4 -11.12 -12.12 11.00
CA LEU A 4 -10.31 -11.03 11.57
C LEU A 4 -9.15 -10.70 10.61
N ASN A 5 -8.54 -11.72 10.03
CA ASN A 5 -7.48 -11.58 9.03
C ASN A 5 -7.96 -10.81 7.78
N ILE A 6 -9.15 -11.14 7.27
CA ILE A 6 -9.75 -10.43 6.13
C ILE A 6 -10.04 -8.97 6.49
N ALA A 7 -10.60 -8.72 7.68
CA ALA A 7 -10.87 -7.35 8.14
C ALA A 7 -9.59 -6.50 8.20
N VAL A 8 -8.49 -7.08 8.71
CA VAL A 8 -7.17 -6.43 8.72
C VAL A 8 -6.68 -6.15 7.30
N PHE A 9 -6.82 -7.08 6.35
CA PHE A 9 -6.47 -6.85 4.94
C PHE A 9 -7.25 -5.69 4.33
N ILE A 10 -8.56 -5.61 4.57
CA ILE A 10 -9.42 -4.55 4.05
C ILE A 10 -9.05 -3.20 4.67
N LEU A 11 -8.85 -3.16 5.98
CA LEU A 11 -8.43 -1.94 6.69
C LEU A 11 -7.06 -1.45 6.20
N THR A 12 -6.10 -2.36 6.06
CA THR A 12 -4.76 -2.05 5.53
C THR A 12 -4.86 -1.49 4.10
N THR A 13 -5.68 -2.13 3.26
CA THR A 13 -5.90 -1.68 1.88
C THR A 13 -6.52 -0.29 1.84
N GLY A 14 -7.57 -0.04 2.62
CA GLY A 14 -8.19 1.28 2.73
C GLY A 14 -7.22 2.35 3.22
N LEU A 15 -6.41 2.03 4.22
CA LEU A 15 -5.42 2.95 4.78
C LEU A 15 -4.32 3.30 3.76
N VAL A 16 -3.76 2.30 3.07
CA VAL A 16 -2.73 2.52 2.04
C VAL A 16 -3.30 3.27 0.85
N VAL A 17 -4.49 2.89 0.35
CA VAL A 17 -5.13 3.56 -0.79
C VAL A 17 -5.45 5.02 -0.49
N THR A 18 -6.03 5.31 0.67
CA THR A 18 -6.38 6.69 1.06
C THR A 18 -5.13 7.56 1.26
N THR A 19 -4.09 7.02 1.88
CA THR A 19 -2.79 7.68 2.04
C THR A 19 -2.17 7.98 0.68
N VAL A 20 -2.10 6.98 -0.20
CA VAL A 20 -1.52 7.14 -1.53
C VAL A 20 -2.33 8.12 -2.37
N ALA A 21 -3.67 8.12 -2.25
CA ALA A 21 -4.55 9.03 -2.97
C ALA A 21 -4.38 10.49 -2.51
N ARG A 22 -4.32 10.74 -1.19
CA ARG A 22 -4.32 12.09 -0.60
C ARG A 22 -2.95 12.78 -0.62
N LEU A 23 -1.86 12.03 -0.49
CA LEU A 23 -0.54 12.64 -0.37
C LEU A 23 0.12 12.92 -1.75
N PRO A 24 0.82 14.06 -1.89
CA PRO A 24 1.66 14.33 -3.05
C PRO A 24 2.87 13.39 -3.08
N GLN A 25 3.28 12.95 -4.28
CA GLN A 25 4.51 12.18 -4.48
C GLN A 25 5.74 13.11 -4.29
N PRO A 26 6.83 12.64 -3.66
CA PRO A 26 7.10 11.25 -3.25
C PRO A 26 6.66 10.91 -1.81
N VAL A 27 6.15 11.87 -1.05
CA VAL A 27 5.79 11.70 0.37
C VAL A 27 4.82 10.53 0.56
N ASN A 28 3.89 10.34 -0.37
CA ASN A 28 2.93 9.25 -0.31
C ASN A 28 3.55 7.83 -0.34
N LEU A 29 4.70 7.63 -1.00
CA LEU A 29 5.40 6.34 -1.04
C LEU A 29 6.13 6.07 0.28
N VAL A 30 6.75 7.12 0.84
CA VAL A 30 7.43 7.04 2.14
C VAL A 30 6.43 6.74 3.24
N VAL A 31 5.30 7.44 3.25
CA VAL A 31 4.24 7.22 4.25
C VAL A 31 3.60 5.84 4.08
N ALA A 32 3.33 5.39 2.85
CA ALA A 32 2.82 4.03 2.62
C ALA A 32 3.82 2.95 3.09
N GLY A 33 5.12 3.16 2.87
CA GLY A 33 6.18 2.28 3.38
C GLY A 33 6.22 2.25 4.91
N LEU A 34 6.15 3.40 5.57
CA LEU A 34 6.10 3.50 7.04
C LEU A 34 4.85 2.83 7.63
N ILE A 35 3.69 3.01 7.01
CA ILE A 35 2.45 2.32 7.40
C ILE A 35 2.60 0.80 7.28
N THR A 36 3.16 0.34 6.16
CA THR A 36 3.39 -1.09 5.92
C THR A 36 4.34 -1.68 6.96
N LEU A 37 5.44 -0.97 7.24
CA LEU A 37 6.43 -1.36 8.24
C LEU A 37 5.81 -1.40 9.65
N PHE A 38 5.02 -0.38 10.01
CA PHE A 38 4.32 -0.31 11.29
C PHE A 38 3.37 -1.49 11.47
N LEU A 39 2.52 -1.76 10.46
CA LEU A 39 1.59 -2.90 10.50
C LEU A 39 2.32 -4.24 10.58
N PHE A 40 3.46 -4.38 9.89
CA PHE A 40 4.28 -5.58 9.99
C PHE A 40 4.83 -5.80 11.40
N VAL A 41 5.37 -4.75 12.03
CA VAL A 41 5.91 -4.82 13.41
C VAL A 41 4.80 -5.13 14.41
N VAL A 42 3.64 -4.48 14.29
CA VAL A 42 2.48 -4.74 15.16
C VAL A 42 2.01 -6.18 15.01
N ASN A 43 1.90 -6.68 13.78
CA ASN A 43 1.43 -8.03 13.51
C ASN A 43 2.42 -9.10 14.02
N GLN A 44 3.74 -8.89 13.85
CA GLN A 44 4.79 -9.73 14.44
C GLN A 44 4.68 -9.83 15.96
N ARG A 45 4.25 -8.76 16.63
CA ARG A 45 4.10 -8.72 18.10
C ARG A 45 2.82 -9.38 18.61
N LEU A 46 1.75 -9.38 17.81
CA LEU A 46 0.44 -9.92 18.21
C LEU A 46 0.32 -11.42 17.92
N ASP A 47 0.70 -11.85 16.72
CA ASP A 47 0.47 -13.23 16.23
C ASP A 47 1.78 -14.00 15.94
N GLY A 48 2.93 -13.35 16.10
CA GLY A 48 4.22 -13.95 15.76
C GLY A 48 4.45 -14.08 14.24
N PRO A 49 5.55 -14.72 13.82
CA PRO A 49 5.83 -14.97 12.41
C PRO A 49 4.87 -16.02 11.86
N SER A 50 3.79 -15.55 11.23
CA SER A 50 2.78 -16.38 10.59
C SER A 50 2.75 -16.14 9.08
N GLY A 51 2.22 -17.11 8.32
CA GLY A 51 2.01 -16.94 6.88
C GLY A 51 1.11 -15.73 6.54
N PHE A 52 0.27 -15.32 7.48
CA PHE A 52 -0.52 -14.11 7.40
C PHE A 52 0.35 -12.85 7.35
N THR A 53 1.37 -12.75 8.21
CA THR A 53 2.31 -11.63 8.24
C THR A 53 3.06 -11.45 6.92
N ILE A 54 3.46 -12.57 6.29
CA ILE A 54 4.11 -12.57 4.97
C ILE A 54 3.11 -12.11 3.90
N GLY A 55 1.89 -12.65 3.90
CA GLY A 55 0.84 -12.26 2.95
C GLY A 55 0.51 -10.77 3.03
N LEU A 56 0.42 -10.22 4.25
CA LEU A 56 0.13 -8.81 4.50
C LEU A 56 1.25 -7.90 3.97
N LEU A 57 2.51 -8.32 4.10
CA LEU A 57 3.67 -7.59 3.58
C LEU A 57 3.69 -7.61 2.05
N VAL A 58 3.51 -8.78 1.42
CA VAL A 58 3.45 -8.92 -0.04
C VAL A 58 2.30 -8.09 -0.62
N TRP A 59 1.14 -8.13 0.02
CA TRP A 59 -0.04 -7.37 -0.42
C TRP A 59 0.16 -5.86 -0.32
N SER A 60 0.74 -5.38 0.78
CA SER A 60 1.02 -3.96 0.97
C SER A 60 2.05 -3.45 -0.04
N LEU A 61 3.06 -4.25 -0.37
CA LEU A 61 3.98 -3.96 -1.46
C LEU A 61 3.27 -3.92 -2.82
N ALA A 62 2.39 -4.89 -3.11
CA ALA A 62 1.63 -4.93 -4.35
C ALA A 62 0.73 -3.70 -4.52
N LEU A 63 0.05 -3.25 -3.45
CA LEU A 63 -0.77 -2.04 -3.46
C LEU A 63 0.08 -0.78 -3.72
N THR A 64 1.21 -0.68 -3.03
CA THR A 64 2.12 0.47 -3.16
C THR A 64 2.71 0.54 -4.56
N ALA A 65 3.16 -0.59 -5.11
CA ALA A 65 3.69 -0.70 -6.46
C ALA A 65 2.61 -0.46 -7.52
N GLY A 66 1.40 -1.04 -7.35
CA GLY A 66 0.29 -0.87 -8.28
C GLY A 66 -0.19 0.58 -8.39
N LEU A 67 -0.38 1.25 -7.25
CA LEU A 67 -0.80 2.65 -7.23
C LEU A 67 0.33 3.60 -7.67
N GLY A 68 1.57 3.32 -7.27
CA GLY A 68 2.74 4.06 -7.69
C GLY A 68 2.95 3.97 -9.21
N GLY A 69 2.86 2.76 -9.76
CA GLY A 69 2.92 2.47 -11.18
C GLY A 69 1.80 3.13 -11.97
N TYR A 70 0.56 3.07 -11.49
CA TYR A 70 -0.58 3.74 -12.13
C TYR A 70 -0.39 5.25 -12.22
N ARG A 71 0.13 5.88 -11.16
CA ARG A 71 0.46 7.32 -11.16
C ARG A 71 1.60 7.65 -12.11
N TRP A 72 2.65 6.83 -12.14
CA TRP A 72 3.76 7.00 -13.09
C TRP A 72 3.27 6.89 -14.55
N TYR A 73 2.42 5.89 -14.82
CA TYR A 73 1.78 5.70 -16.12
C TYR A 73 0.93 6.91 -16.53
N ARG A 74 0.10 7.48 -15.64
CA ARG A 74 -0.65 8.71 -15.93
C ARG A 74 0.26 9.92 -16.19
N ARG A 75 1.37 10.05 -15.47
CA ARG A 75 2.37 11.12 -15.73
C ARG A 75 3.03 10.95 -17.10
N ALA A 76 3.37 9.72 -17.47
CA ALA A 76 3.93 9.40 -18.79
C ALA A 76 2.93 9.69 -19.92
N GLN A 77 1.64 9.36 -19.73
CA GLN A 77 0.59 9.69 -20.70
C GLN A 77 0.35 11.19 -20.87
N ARG A 78 0.42 11.99 -19.79
CA ARG A 78 0.27 13.46 -19.89
C ARG A 78 1.38 14.12 -20.71
N ARG A 79 2.60 13.55 -20.70
CA ARG A 79 3.71 14.02 -21.55
C ARG A 79 3.54 13.66 -23.04
N ARG A 80 2.69 12.68 -23.35
CA ARG A 80 2.41 12.21 -24.73
C ARG A 80 1.18 12.85 -25.37
N ARG A 81 0.39 13.65 -24.66
CA ARG A 81 -0.68 14.44 -25.27
C ARG A 81 -0.09 15.74 -25.83
N PRO A 82 0.10 15.90 -27.15
CA PRO A 82 0.39 17.20 -27.72
C PRO A 82 -0.77 18.12 -27.34
N ARG A 83 -0.46 19.31 -26.80
CA ARG A 83 -1.42 20.42 -26.69
C ARG A 83 -1.91 20.69 -28.11
N ARG A 84 -3.10 20.19 -28.44
CA ARG A 84 -3.92 20.75 -29.51
C ARG A 84 -4.79 21.83 -28.88
#